data_AF-A0A2V9AF37-F1
#
_entry.id   AF-A0A2V9AF37-F1
#
_cell.length_a   1.000
_cell.length_b   1.000
_cell.length_c   1.000
_cell.angle_alpha   90.00
_cell.angle_beta   90.00
_cell.angle_gamma   90.00
#
_symmetry.space_group_name_H-M   'P 1'
#
loop_
_entity.id
_entity.type
_entity.pdbx_description
1 polymer ?
#
loop_
_entity_poly.entity_id
_entity_poly.type
_entity_poly.pdbx_seq_one_letter_code
_entity_poly.pdbx_strand_id
1 'polypeptide(L)'
;MRRAERYDASEVVAIETEREAKHQARMAAARKTFVDGPVLVLPVGLEFNYTFDPNAVLALDDKLTLYAGDIQVTDAWGLLKTTEGALFARENGRIVRVQVPAPTDATKVPLVGKGWTLELKPQWKLAAEGRPGDFVARKTNAPQNKE
;
A
#
# COMPACT_ATOMS: atom_id res chain seq x y z
N MET A 1 4.60 -23.74 -47.40
CA MET A 1 4.58 -23.72 -45.93
C MET A 1 4.00 -22.38 -45.46
N ARG A 2 2.72 -22.30 -45.11
CA ARG A 2 2.03 -21.01 -44.77
C ARG A 2 0.83 -21.17 -43.81
N ARG A 3 0.80 -22.29 -43.06
CA ARG A 3 -0.31 -22.65 -42.16
C ARG A 3 0.08 -22.66 -40.67
N ALA A 4 1.36 -22.84 -40.33
CA ALA A 4 1.83 -22.81 -38.94
C ALA A 4 1.82 -21.39 -38.34
N GLU A 5 2.19 -20.37 -39.12
CA GLU A 5 2.33 -18.98 -38.63
C GLU A 5 1.02 -18.31 -38.19
N ARG A 6 -0.14 -18.74 -38.71
CA ARG A 6 -1.46 -18.17 -38.33
C ARG A 6 -2.05 -18.78 -37.07
N TYR A 7 -1.73 -20.04 -36.80
CA TYR A 7 -2.22 -20.72 -35.60
C TYR A 7 -1.47 -20.21 -34.36
N ASP A 8 -0.15 -20.02 -34.50
CA ASP A 8 0.73 -19.45 -33.47
C ASP A 8 0.30 -18.02 -33.09
N ALA A 9 0.00 -17.15 -34.08
CA ALA A 9 -0.44 -15.78 -33.82
C ALA A 9 -1.79 -15.67 -33.09
N SER A 10 -2.73 -16.59 -33.35
CA SER A 10 -4.07 -16.53 -32.73
C SER A 10 -4.06 -17.01 -31.28
N GLU A 11 -3.22 -18.01 -30.97
CA GLU A 11 -3.02 -18.53 -29.62
C GLU A 11 -2.23 -17.54 -28.74
N VAL A 12 -1.23 -16.87 -29.32
CA VAL A 12 -0.46 -15.80 -28.67
C VAL A 12 -1.36 -14.62 -28.28
N VAL A 13 -2.22 -14.15 -29.19
CA VAL A 13 -3.17 -13.04 -28.90
C VAL A 13 -4.14 -13.40 -27.77
N ALA A 14 -4.62 -14.64 -27.70
CA ALA A 14 -5.51 -15.08 -26.62
C ALA A 14 -4.81 -15.10 -25.26
N ILE A 15 -3.56 -15.58 -25.21
CA ILE A 15 -2.74 -15.61 -23.99
C ILE A 15 -2.38 -14.18 -23.55
N GLU A 16 -2.03 -13.29 -24.48
CA GLU A 16 -1.76 -11.88 -24.19
C GLU A 16 -3.00 -11.15 -23.66
N THR A 17 -4.17 -11.41 -24.26
CA THR A 17 -5.46 -10.83 -23.82
C THR A 17 -5.82 -11.29 -22.40
N GLU A 18 -5.64 -12.58 -22.08
CA GLU A 18 -5.95 -13.09 -20.73
C GLU A 18 -4.97 -12.53 -19.68
N ARG A 19 -3.70 -12.37 -20.04
CA ARG A 19 -2.69 -11.74 -19.17
C ARG A 19 -3.02 -10.29 -18.89
N GLU A 20 -3.39 -9.53 -19.92
CA GLU A 20 -3.79 -8.13 -19.77
C GLU A 20 -5.06 -8.00 -18.92
N ALA A 21 -6.09 -8.82 -19.16
CA ALA A 21 -7.30 -8.81 -18.36
C ALA A 21 -7.03 -9.14 -16.88
N LYS A 22 -6.18 -10.14 -16.59
CA LYS A 22 -5.74 -10.47 -15.24
C LYS A 22 -4.96 -9.33 -14.59
N HIS A 23 -4.11 -8.64 -15.35
CA HIS A 23 -3.35 -7.49 -14.87
C HIS A 23 -4.28 -6.34 -14.49
N GLN A 24 -5.21 -5.96 -15.38
CA GLN A 24 -6.19 -4.90 -15.14
C GLN A 24 -7.09 -5.22 -13.94
N ALA A 25 -7.55 -6.47 -13.80
CA ALA A 25 -8.34 -6.90 -12.66
C ALA A 25 -7.57 -6.76 -11.33
N ARG A 26 -6.27 -7.10 -11.31
CA ARG A 26 -5.41 -6.92 -10.14
C ARG A 26 -5.21 -5.45 -9.79
N MET A 27 -4.97 -4.59 -10.78
CA MET A 27 -4.84 -3.14 -10.57
C MET A 27 -6.12 -2.54 -10.00
N ALA A 28 -7.28 -2.89 -10.57
CA ALA A 28 -8.58 -2.40 -10.09
C ALA A 28 -8.87 -2.87 -8.65
N ALA A 29 -8.61 -4.13 -8.33
CA ALA A 29 -8.80 -4.67 -6.98
C ALA A 29 -7.87 -4.00 -5.96
N ALA A 30 -6.60 -3.79 -6.34
CA ALA A 30 -5.62 -3.09 -5.52
C ALA A 30 -6.04 -1.64 -5.27
N ARG A 31 -6.43 -0.90 -6.30
CA ARG A 31 -6.90 0.50 -6.16
C ARG A 31 -8.12 0.61 -5.27
N LYS A 32 -9.09 -0.30 -5.45
CA LYS A 32 -10.29 -0.36 -4.60
C LYS A 32 -9.96 -0.55 -3.12
N THR A 33 -8.95 -1.37 -2.82
CA THR A 33 -8.58 -1.75 -1.45
C THR A 33 -7.68 -0.72 -0.79
N PHE A 34 -6.69 -0.18 -1.51
CA PHE A 34 -5.62 0.66 -0.95
C PHE A 34 -5.76 2.15 -1.27
N VAL A 35 -6.72 2.55 -2.11
CA VAL A 35 -6.93 3.95 -2.53
C VAL A 35 -8.37 4.38 -2.35
N ASP A 36 -9.34 3.66 -2.92
CA ASP A 36 -10.73 4.14 -2.95
C ASP A 36 -11.44 3.99 -1.60
N GLY A 37 -11.09 2.98 -0.80
CA GLY A 37 -11.61 2.78 0.55
C GLY A 37 -10.96 3.66 1.62
N PRO A 38 -11.43 3.59 2.88
CA PRO A 38 -10.79 4.27 3.99
C PRO A 38 -9.37 3.71 4.21
N VAL A 39 -8.39 4.60 4.35
CA VAL A 39 -6.96 4.24 4.43
C VAL A 39 -6.29 4.78 5.69
N LEU A 40 -5.29 4.06 6.16
CA LEU A 40 -4.32 4.55 7.13
C LEU A 40 -3.02 4.93 6.40
N VAL A 41 -2.60 6.19 6.56
CA VAL A 41 -1.38 6.76 6.01
C VAL A 41 -0.30 6.84 7.08
N LEU A 42 0.88 6.31 6.77
CA LEU A 42 2.08 6.35 7.59
C LEU A 42 3.11 7.23 6.88
N PRO A 43 3.61 8.30 7.53
CA PRO A 43 4.66 9.11 6.94
C PRO A 43 5.98 8.33 6.88
N VAL A 44 6.78 8.60 5.85
CA VAL A 44 8.15 8.07 5.75
C VAL A 44 9.12 9.05 6.37
N GLY A 45 9.90 8.59 7.34
CA GLY A 45 10.89 9.37 8.07
C GLY A 45 12.32 9.03 7.66
N LEU A 46 13.26 9.42 8.53
CA LEU A 46 14.69 9.16 8.34
C LEU A 46 15.09 7.71 8.70
N GLU A 47 14.31 7.04 9.54
CA GLU A 47 14.56 5.68 10.03
C GLU A 47 13.83 4.62 9.18
N PHE A 48 13.46 4.98 7.96
CA PHE A 48 12.62 4.16 7.10
C PHE A 48 13.35 2.92 6.59
N ASN A 49 12.79 1.75 6.90
CA ASN A 49 13.27 0.48 6.40
C ASN A 49 12.09 -0.44 6.10
N TYR A 50 12.19 -1.26 5.04
CA TYR A 50 11.13 -2.19 4.69
C TYR A 50 11.65 -3.45 4.00
N THR A 51 10.91 -4.56 4.16
CA THR A 51 11.12 -5.82 3.44
C THR A 51 10.00 -6.01 2.43
N PHE A 52 10.30 -6.59 1.26
CA PHE A 52 9.29 -6.90 0.26
C PHE A 52 9.75 -8.05 -0.64
N ASP A 53 8.79 -8.72 -1.29
CA ASP A 53 9.09 -9.65 -2.37
C ASP A 53 9.18 -8.89 -3.71
N PRO A 54 10.32 -8.97 -4.43
CA PRO A 54 10.51 -8.26 -5.69
C PRO A 54 9.63 -8.80 -6.83
N ASN A 55 9.06 -10.00 -6.70
CA ASN A 55 8.16 -10.58 -7.70
C ASN A 55 6.69 -10.16 -7.47
N ALA A 56 6.38 -9.54 -6.34
CA ALA A 56 5.06 -9.12 -5.91
C ALA A 56 4.88 -7.59 -5.92
N VAL A 57 5.44 -6.91 -6.92
CA VAL A 57 5.35 -5.45 -7.08
C VAL A 57 4.38 -5.09 -8.20
N LEU A 58 3.42 -4.21 -7.91
CA LEU A 58 2.42 -3.72 -8.86
C LEU A 58 2.40 -2.18 -8.86
N ALA A 59 2.88 -1.56 -9.92
CA ALA A 59 2.74 -0.12 -10.12
C ALA A 59 1.28 0.21 -10.49
N LEU A 60 0.59 0.98 -9.65
CA LEU A 60 -0.77 1.44 -9.93
C LEU A 60 -0.76 2.70 -10.80
N ASP A 61 0.17 3.60 -10.53
CA ASP A 61 0.39 4.85 -11.26
C ASP A 61 1.88 5.25 -11.13
N ASP A 62 2.30 6.34 -11.78
CA ASP A 62 3.66 6.91 -11.66
C ASP A 62 4.12 7.15 -10.21
N LYS A 63 3.15 7.48 -9.34
CA LYS A 63 3.42 7.81 -7.93
C LYS A 63 3.03 6.71 -6.96
N LEU A 64 2.22 5.73 -7.35
CA LEU A 64 1.67 4.73 -6.42
C LEU A 64 2.13 3.33 -6.80
N THR A 65 2.81 2.66 -5.88
CA THR A 65 3.31 1.29 -6.08
C THR A 65 2.80 0.41 -4.95
N LEU A 66 2.02 -0.61 -5.29
CA LEU A 66 1.62 -1.64 -4.35
C LEU A 66 2.72 -2.68 -4.27
N TYR A 67 3.25 -2.87 -3.08
CA TYR A 67 4.02 -4.06 -2.75
C TYR A 67 3.03 -5.04 -2.11
N ALA A 68 2.81 -6.20 -2.73
CA ALA A 68 1.83 -7.18 -2.30
C ALA A 68 2.49 -8.30 -1.47
N GLY A 69 1.70 -8.95 -0.61
CA GLY A 69 2.15 -10.07 0.22
C GLY A 69 2.74 -9.65 1.56
N ASP A 70 3.66 -10.48 2.08
CA ASP A 70 4.27 -10.27 3.39
C ASP A 70 5.32 -9.16 3.34
N ILE A 71 5.06 -8.08 4.07
CA ILE A 71 5.89 -6.88 4.12
C ILE A 71 5.99 -6.41 5.55
N GLN A 72 7.21 -6.07 5.95
CA GLN A 72 7.47 -5.40 7.20
C GLN A 72 7.99 -4.01 6.89
N VAL A 73 7.37 -2.98 7.46
CA VAL A 73 7.81 -1.59 7.33
C VAL A 73 8.09 -1.06 8.72
N THR A 74 9.26 -0.48 8.92
CA THR A 74 9.68 0.15 10.17
C THR A 74 10.10 1.58 9.92
N ASP A 75 9.77 2.44 10.87
CA ASP A 75 10.21 3.83 10.88
C ASP A 75 10.22 4.37 12.32
N ALA A 76 10.38 5.69 12.48
CA ALA A 76 10.24 6.40 13.73
C ALA A 76 8.85 6.18 14.39
N TRP A 77 7.80 5.94 13.59
CA TRP A 77 6.45 5.66 14.10
C TRP A 77 6.27 4.27 14.70
N GLY A 78 7.09 3.29 14.34
CA GLY A 78 6.96 1.92 14.83
C GLY A 78 7.14 0.87 13.75
N LEU A 79 6.36 -0.21 13.84
CA LEU A 79 6.46 -1.40 13.00
C LEU A 79 5.10 -1.80 12.43
N LEU A 80 4.98 -1.81 11.11
CA LEU A 80 3.86 -2.32 10.35
C LEU A 80 4.24 -3.71 9.81
N LYS A 81 3.39 -4.69 10.04
CA LYS A 81 3.46 -6.02 9.41
C LYS A 81 2.18 -6.22 8.62
N THR A 82 2.29 -6.53 7.35
CA THR A 82 1.13 -6.80 6.47
C THR A 82 1.36 -8.09 5.71
N THR A 83 0.30 -8.86 5.51
CA THR A 83 0.26 -10.08 4.70
C THR A 83 -0.49 -9.87 3.37
N GLU A 84 -1.30 -8.82 3.27
CA GLU A 84 -1.99 -8.43 2.02
C GLU A 84 -1.19 -7.39 1.20
N GLY A 85 -0.17 -6.79 1.80
CA GLY A 85 0.68 -5.78 1.17
C GLY A 85 0.45 -4.36 1.69
N ALA A 86 1.18 -3.41 1.11
CA ALA A 86 1.09 -2.00 1.43
C ALA A 86 1.38 -1.13 0.19
N LEU A 87 0.66 -0.02 0.09
CA LEU A 87 0.78 0.92 -1.02
C LEU A 87 1.76 2.03 -0.66
N PHE A 88 2.76 2.23 -1.51
CA PHE A 88 3.83 3.20 -1.30
C PHE A 88 3.59 4.34 -2.28
N ALA A 89 3.51 5.57 -1.76
CA ALA A 89 3.48 6.73 -2.62
C ALA A 89 4.86 7.38 -2.72
N ARG A 90 5.21 7.78 -3.93
CA ARG A 90 6.47 8.39 -4.30
C ARG A 90 6.28 9.81 -4.75
N GLU A 91 7.24 10.66 -4.39
CA GLU A 91 7.38 12.01 -4.89
C GLU A 91 8.86 12.25 -5.24
N ASN A 92 9.13 12.78 -6.44
CA ASN A 92 10.49 13.02 -6.94
C ASN A 92 11.42 11.79 -6.81
N GLY A 93 10.88 10.59 -7.06
CA GLY A 93 11.62 9.33 -6.99
C GLY A 93 11.85 8.78 -5.58
N ARG A 94 11.35 9.44 -4.53
CA ARG A 94 11.48 8.99 -3.13
C ARG A 94 10.15 8.55 -2.56
N ILE A 95 10.15 7.53 -1.72
CA ILE A 95 8.94 7.11 -0.99
C ILE A 95 8.67 8.15 0.09
N VAL A 96 7.47 8.71 0.11
CA VAL A 96 7.07 9.78 1.06
C VAL A 96 5.99 9.32 2.03
N ARG A 97 5.19 8.32 1.66
CA ARG A 97 4.15 7.74 2.52
C ARG A 97 3.93 6.26 2.21
N VAL A 98 3.52 5.52 3.22
CA VAL A 98 3.03 4.15 3.12
C VAL A 98 1.56 4.14 3.52
N GLN A 99 0.73 3.38 2.81
CA GLN A 99 -0.72 3.34 2.98
C GLN A 99 -1.19 1.89 3.07
N VAL A 100 -2.09 1.65 4.03
CA VAL A 100 -2.80 0.38 4.21
C VAL A 100 -4.29 0.68 4.39
N PRO A 101 -5.19 -0.29 4.23
CA PRO A 101 -6.61 -0.10 4.55
C PRO A 101 -6.76 0.36 6.01
N ALA A 102 -7.78 1.16 6.31
CA ALA A 102 -8.00 1.67 7.67
C ALA A 102 -8.12 0.54 8.72
N PRO A 103 -7.72 0.80 9.98
CA PRO A 103 -7.84 -0.18 11.05
C PRO A 103 -9.30 -0.58 11.26
N THR A 104 -9.53 -1.85 11.59
CA THR A 104 -10.85 -2.35 11.97
C THR A 104 -11.32 -1.69 13.27
N ASP A 105 -10.37 -1.37 14.15
CA ASP A 105 -10.62 -0.67 15.41
C ASP A 105 -9.46 0.30 15.69
N ALA A 106 -9.75 1.60 15.65
CA ALA A 106 -8.76 2.66 15.87
C ALA A 106 -8.40 2.86 17.36
N THR A 107 -9.08 2.17 18.29
CA THR A 107 -8.83 2.26 19.73
C THR A 107 -7.93 1.14 20.27
N LYS A 108 -7.79 0.03 19.53
CA LYS A 108 -6.92 -1.09 19.92
C LYS A 108 -5.45 -0.78 19.70
N VAL A 109 -4.63 -1.27 20.63
CA VAL A 109 -3.16 -1.23 20.54
C VAL A 109 -2.63 -2.66 20.80
N PRO A 110 -1.86 -3.26 19.86
CA PRO A 110 -1.51 -2.73 18.55
C PRO A 110 -2.74 -2.56 17.65
N LEU A 111 -2.64 -1.64 16.69
CA LEU A 111 -3.69 -1.39 15.72
C LEU A 111 -3.75 -2.57 14.76
N VAL A 112 -4.94 -3.01 14.41
CA VAL A 112 -5.16 -4.14 13.52
C VAL A 112 -6.12 -3.74 12.42
N GLY A 113 -5.82 -4.16 11.20
CA GLY A 113 -6.72 -4.08 10.07
C GLY A 113 -6.76 -5.40 9.32
N LYS A 114 -7.45 -5.40 8.19
CA LYS A 114 -7.54 -6.58 7.35
C LYS A 114 -6.15 -6.90 6.77
N GLY A 115 -5.58 -8.02 7.20
CA GLY A 115 -4.28 -8.48 6.72
C GLY A 115 -3.08 -7.68 7.21
N TRP A 116 -3.20 -6.85 8.24
CA TRP A 116 -2.06 -6.10 8.79
C TRP A 116 -2.20 -5.77 10.27
N THR A 117 -1.05 -5.58 10.92
CA THR A 117 -0.90 -5.14 12.31
C THR A 117 0.12 -4.01 12.38
N LEU A 118 -0.18 -2.96 13.13
CA LEU A 118 0.68 -1.80 13.35
C LEU A 118 0.95 -1.60 14.83
N GLU A 119 2.22 -1.68 15.18
CA GLU A 119 2.76 -1.42 16.51
C GLU A 119 3.28 0.01 16.54
N LEU A 120 2.44 0.97 16.97
CA LEU A 120 2.85 2.38 17.11
C LEU A 120 3.69 2.60 18.38
N LYS A 121 4.75 3.38 18.26
CA LYS A 121 5.50 3.88 19.42
C LYS A 121 4.63 4.87 20.21
N PRO A 122 4.77 4.96 21.55
CA PRO A 122 3.92 5.79 22.41
C PRO A 122 3.94 7.30 22.11
N GLN A 123 4.97 7.77 21.40
CA GLN A 123 5.08 9.15 20.93
C GLN A 123 4.30 9.42 19.62
N TRP A 124 3.54 8.44 19.11
CA TRP A 124 2.74 8.53 17.90
C TRP A 124 1.28 8.16 18.17
N LYS A 125 0.36 8.82 17.44
CA LYS A 125 -1.08 8.57 17.51
C LYS A 125 -1.69 8.62 16.12
N LEU A 126 -2.83 7.96 15.95
CA LEU A 126 -3.68 8.16 14.79
C LEU A 126 -4.46 9.47 14.92
N ALA A 127 -4.52 10.22 13.83
CA ALA A 127 -5.43 11.35 13.65
C ALA A 127 -6.31 11.07 12.43
N ALA A 128 -7.57 11.47 12.47
CA ALA A 128 -8.41 11.45 11.27
C ALA A 128 -7.91 12.52 10.28
N GLU A 129 -7.72 12.16 9.01
CA GLU A 129 -7.24 13.07 7.97
C GLU A 129 -7.80 12.68 6.61
N GLY A 130 -8.33 13.65 5.85
CA GLY A 130 -8.87 13.39 4.52
C GLY A 130 -10.35 12.98 4.57
N ARG A 131 -10.69 11.80 4.06
CA ARG A 131 -12.09 11.33 3.99
C ARG A 131 -12.53 10.73 5.33
N PRO A 132 -13.84 10.65 5.60
CA PRO A 132 -14.33 9.93 6.78
C PRO A 132 -13.82 8.48 6.81
N GLY A 133 -13.13 8.13 7.89
CA GLY A 133 -12.48 6.82 8.06
C GLY A 133 -11.02 6.76 7.60
N ASP A 134 -10.50 7.80 6.95
CA ASP A 134 -9.08 7.93 6.67
C ASP A 134 -8.33 8.39 7.93
N PHE A 135 -7.18 7.77 8.17
CA PHE A 135 -6.32 8.04 9.32
C PHE A 135 -4.90 8.34 8.86
N VAL A 136 -4.18 9.12 9.67
CA VAL A 136 -2.75 9.39 9.51
C VAL A 136 -2.04 9.17 10.83
N ALA A 137 -0.87 8.53 10.81
CA ALA A 137 0.00 8.47 11.98
C ALA A 137 0.74 9.80 12.13
N ARG A 138 0.57 10.47 13.27
CA ARG A 138 1.27 11.69 13.63
C ARG A 138 2.02 11.54 14.93
N LYS A 139 3.20 12.14 14.99
CA LYS A 139 3.93 12.28 16.24
C LYS A 139 3.10 13.16 17.17
N THR A 140 2.83 12.65 18.37
CA THR A 140 2.29 13.43 19.48
C THR A 140 3.40 14.39 19.92
N ASN A 141 3.58 15.48 19.19
CA ASN A 141 4.20 16.65 19.81
C ASN A 141 3.18 17.18 20.83
N ALA A 142 3.67 17.54 22.01
CA ALA A 142 2.94 18.34 22.99
C ALA A 142 2.21 19.52 22.29
N PRO A 143 1.07 19.99 22.82
CA PRO A 143 0.27 21.02 22.17
C PRO A 143 1.16 22.20 21.76
N GLN A 144 1.18 22.52 20.47
CA GLN A 144 1.52 23.88 20.05
C GLN A 144 0.41 24.77 20.60
N ASN A 145 0.61 25.30 21.82
CA ASN A 145 -0.04 26.54 22.23
C ASN A 145 0.31 27.57 21.16
N LYS A 146 -0.66 27.90 20.30
CA LYS A 146 -0.66 29.17 19.62
C LYS A 146 -1.17 30.18 20.64
N GLU A 147 -0.22 30.93 21.19
CA GLU A 147 -0.45 32.19 21.92
C GLU A 147 -1.02 33.24 20.96
#